data_AF-A0A2D1SUR0-F1
#
_entry.id   AF-A0A2D1SUR0-F1
#
_cell.length_a   1.000
_cell.length_b   1.000
_cell.length_c   1.000
_cell.angle_alpha   90.00
_cell.angle_beta   90.00
_cell.angle_gamma   90.00
#
_symmetry.space_group_name_H-M   'P 1'
#
loop_
_entity.id
_entity.type
_entity.pdbx_description
1 polymer ?
#
loop_
_entity_poly.entity_id
_entity_poly.type
_entity_poly.pdbx_seq_one_letter_code
_entity_poly.pdbx_strand_id
1 'polypeptide(L)'
;MEILEVNGKVIIDGFEFYGQIQQNNFCSQCKSNLIYYDKFDTYFCPKCISWTESKCSDPHCKYCPNRPKYPLNRDLCEFITL
;
A
#
# COMPACT_ATOMS: atom_id res chain seq x y z
N MET A 1 -1.52 -0.41 13.84
CA MET A 1 -1.55 -1.12 12.55
C MET A 1 -2.45 -2.32 12.62
N GLU A 2 -3.74 -2.04 12.60
CA GLU A 2 -4.80 -2.96 12.22
C GLU A 2 -4.91 -2.96 10.70
N ILE A 3 -5.03 -4.15 10.10
CA ILE A 3 -5.19 -4.33 8.66
C ILE A 3 -6.34 -5.29 8.43
N LEU A 4 -7.36 -4.85 7.71
CA LEU A 4 -8.56 -5.63 7.39
C LEU A 4 -8.78 -5.67 5.89
N GLU A 5 -9.34 -6.77 5.41
CA GLU A 5 -9.87 -6.89 4.05
C GLU A 5 -11.38 -7.13 4.11
N VAL A 6 -12.16 -6.24 3.47
CA VAL A 6 -13.62 -6.30 3.46
C VAL A 6 -14.13 -5.87 2.08
N ASN A 7 -14.91 -6.71 1.41
CA ASN A 7 -15.60 -6.40 0.14
C ASN A 7 -14.67 -5.82 -0.96
N GLY A 8 -13.49 -6.40 -1.15
CA GLY A 8 -12.51 -5.96 -2.17
C GLY A 8 -11.76 -4.67 -1.81
N LYS A 9 -11.82 -4.27 -0.54
CA LYS A 9 -11.08 -3.13 0.00
C LYS A 9 -10.17 -3.57 1.13
N VAL A 10 -9.08 -2.85 1.28
CA VAL A 10 -8.16 -2.95 2.40
C VAL A 10 -8.29 -1.70 3.26
N ILE A 11 -8.37 -1.91 4.57
CA ILE A 11 -8.45 -0.85 5.58
C ILE A 11 -7.21 -0.98 6.46
N ILE A 12 -6.39 0.07 6.54
CA ILE A 12 -5.20 0.14 7.40
C ILE A 12 -5.36 1.31 8.36
N ASP A 13 -5.48 1.02 9.67
CA ASP A 13 -5.67 2.04 10.71
C ASP A 13 -6.77 3.09 10.32
N GLY A 14 -7.87 2.61 9.74
CA GLY A 14 -9.00 3.45 9.28
C GLY A 14 -8.86 4.06 7.87
N PHE A 15 -7.69 3.95 7.23
CA PHE A 15 -7.51 4.37 5.84
C PHE A 15 -7.95 3.26 4.87
N GLU A 16 -9.01 3.54 4.11
CA GLU A 16 -9.64 2.59 3.19
C GLU A 16 -9.23 2.82 1.72
N PHE A 17 -8.95 1.74 1.00
CA PHE A 17 -8.71 1.77 -0.45
C PHE A 17 -9.04 0.42 -1.11
N TYR A 18 -9.30 0.43 -2.41
CA TYR A 18 -9.46 -0.80 -3.20
C TYR A 18 -8.12 -1.53 -3.33
N GLY A 19 -8.13 -2.83 -3.04
CA GLY A 19 -6.93 -3.63 -2.92
C GLY A 19 -7.19 -4.99 -2.29
N GLN A 20 -6.11 -5.75 -2.10
CA GLN A 20 -6.16 -7.11 -1.55
C GLN A 20 -4.90 -7.42 -0.71
N ILE A 21 -5.09 -8.08 0.43
CA ILE A 21 -4.00 -8.63 1.25
C ILE A 21 -3.53 -9.94 0.61
N GLN A 22 -2.26 -9.98 0.21
CA GLN A 22 -1.71 -11.13 -0.49
C GLN A 22 -1.30 -12.23 0.48
N GLN A 23 -2.01 -13.35 0.46
CA GLN A 23 -1.78 -14.47 1.40
C GLN A 23 -0.43 -15.18 1.19
N ASN A 24 0.04 -15.24 -0.05
CA ASN A 24 1.25 -15.99 -0.44
C ASN A 24 2.37 -15.10 -1.01
N ASN A 25 2.28 -13.78 -0.84
CA ASN A 25 3.29 -12.84 -1.31
C ASN A 25 3.75 -11.95 -0.16
N PHE A 26 5.07 -11.93 0.09
CA PHE A 26 5.64 -11.40 1.32
C PHE A 26 6.73 -10.37 1.03
N CYS A 27 6.83 -9.37 1.91
CA CYS A 27 7.92 -8.40 1.87
C CYS A 27 9.26 -9.11 2.07
N SER A 28 10.22 -8.85 1.18
CA SER A 28 11.57 -9.42 1.25
C SER A 28 12.31 -9.02 2.53
N GLN A 29 12.03 -7.82 3.07
CA GLN A 29 12.67 -7.23 4.25
C GLN A 29 12.06 -7.72 5.56
N CYS A 30 10.75 -7.55 5.77
CA CYS A 30 10.10 -7.81 7.07
C CYS A 30 9.18 -9.04 7.08
N LYS A 31 9.09 -9.79 5.98
CA LYS A 31 8.28 -11.02 5.81
C LYS A 31 6.78 -10.88 6.06
N SER A 32 6.26 -9.66 6.19
CA SER A 32 4.81 -9.41 6.29
C SER A 32 4.15 -9.54 4.92
N ASN A 33 2.87 -9.93 4.90
CA ASN A 33 2.06 -9.97 3.69
C ASN A 33 2.10 -8.62 2.96
N LEU A 34 2.25 -8.68 1.64
CA LEU A 34 2.15 -7.52 0.77
C LEU A 34 0.68 -7.18 0.53
N ILE A 35 0.43 -5.91 0.23
CA ILE A 35 -0.90 -5.41 -0.14
C ILE A 35 -0.85 -4.96 -1.58
N TYR A 36 -1.75 -5.50 -2.40
CA TYR A 36 -2.01 -4.98 -3.74
C TYR A 36 -2.90 -3.74 -3.62
N TYR A 37 -2.55 -2.68 -4.34
CA TYR A 37 -3.29 -1.41 -4.34
C TYR A 37 -3.73 -1.07 -5.77
N ASP A 38 -5.01 -1.34 -6.06
CA ASP A 38 -5.64 -1.23 -7.39
C ASP A 38 -5.36 0.12 -8.07
N LYS A 39 -5.42 1.22 -7.32
CA LYS A 39 -5.20 2.58 -7.85
C LYS A 39 -3.85 2.74 -8.54
N PHE A 40 -2.83 2.04 -8.06
CA PHE A 40 -1.45 2.18 -8.52
C PHE A 40 -0.93 0.93 -9.23
N ASP A 41 -1.78 -0.10 -9.35
CA ASP A 41 -1.51 -1.38 -10.00
C ASP A 41 -0.17 -1.98 -9.56
N THR A 42 0.04 -2.02 -8.24
CA THR A 42 1.31 -2.43 -7.66
C THR A 42 1.14 -2.91 -6.22
N TYR A 43 2.20 -3.52 -5.67
CA TYR A 43 2.23 -3.99 -4.30
C TYR A 43 3.05 -3.06 -3.39
N PHE A 44 2.69 -3.04 -2.12
CA PHE A 44 3.49 -2.39 -1.09
C PHE A 44 3.53 -3.18 0.20
N CYS A 45 4.55 -2.91 1.01
CA CYS A 45 4.64 -3.43 2.36
C CYS A 45 4.05 -2.41 3.35
N PRO A 46 3.00 -2.76 4.11
CA PRO A 46 2.40 -1.84 5.08
C PRO A 46 3.33 -1.53 6.25
N LYS A 47 4.20 -2.48 6.65
CA LYS A 47 5.16 -2.26 7.76
C LYS A 47 6.39 -1.44 7.36
N CYS A 48 6.93 -1.67 6.16
CA CYS A 48 8.07 -0.89 5.66
C CYS A 48 7.66 0.45 5.05
N ILE A 49 6.35 0.64 4.79
CA ILE A 49 5.78 1.82 4.13
C ILE A 49 6.51 2.08 2.80
N SER A 50 6.66 1.02 1.99
CA SER A 50 7.42 1.06 0.74
C SER A 50 6.74 0.25 -0.36
N TRP A 51 6.78 0.80 -1.58
CA TRP A 51 6.43 0.08 -2.80
C TRP A 51 7.41 -1.06 -3.05
N THR A 52 6.95 -2.16 -3.64
CA THR A 52 7.81 -3.29 -4.01
C THR A 52 8.60 -3.05 -5.29
N GLU A 53 8.16 -2.09 -6.11
CA GLU A 53 8.78 -1.76 -7.39
C GLU A 53 8.93 -0.25 -7.61
N SER A 54 9.91 0.11 -8.44
CA SER A 54 10.11 1.47 -8.93
C SER A 54 9.03 1.87 -9.95
N LYS A 55 8.94 3.17 -10.26
CA LYS A 55 8.09 3.63 -11.38
C LYS A 55 8.68 3.09 -12.68
N CYS A 56 7.83 2.69 -13.62
CA CYS A 56 8.28 2.30 -14.96
C CYS A 56 8.79 3.52 -15.75
N SER A 57 9.54 3.26 -16.81
CA SER A 57 10.03 4.29 -17.74
C SER A 57 9.01 4.67 -18.82
N ASP A 58 7.87 3.99 -18.90
CA ASP A 58 6.83 4.27 -19.89
C ASP A 58 6.17 5.64 -19.62
N PRO A 59 6.33 6.63 -20.53
CA PRO A 59 5.70 7.94 -20.36
C PRO A 59 4.17 7.92 -20.49
N HIS A 60 3.58 6.85 -21.04
CA HIS A 60 2.14 6.69 -21.20
C HIS A 60 1.49 5.87 -20.07
N CYS A 61 2.27 5.39 -19.10
CA CYS A 61 1.73 4.63 -17.97
C CYS A 61 0.76 5.50 -17.15
N LYS A 62 -0.49 5.06 -17.03
CA LYS A 62 -1.53 5.81 -16.28
C LYS A 62 -1.38 5.74 -14.76
N TYR A 63 -0.63 4.76 -14.24
CA TYR A 63 -0.51 4.51 -12.79
C TYR A 63 0.66 5.26 -12.14
N CYS A 64 1.83 5.22 -12.77
CA CYS A 64 3.07 5.73 -12.21
C CYS A 64 3.12 7.27 -11.98
N PRO A 65 2.58 8.13 -12.87
CA PRO A 65 2.67 9.59 -12.72
C PRO A 65 2.12 10.06 -11.38
N ASN A 66 0.97 9.53 -10.97
CA ASN A 66 0.28 9.91 -9.74
C ASN A 66 0.68 9.07 -8.51
N ARG A 67 1.59 8.10 -8.66
CA ARG A 67 2.03 7.25 -7.54
C ARG A 67 2.88 8.07 -6.55
N PRO A 68 2.46 8.21 -5.27
CA PRO A 68 3.20 8.97 -4.27
C PRO A 68 4.52 8.27 -3.93
N LYS A 69 5.43 9.01 -3.28
CA LYS A 69 6.72 8.45 -2.82
C LYS A 69 6.54 7.28 -1.84
N TYR A 70 5.53 7.36 -0.99
CA TYR A 70 5.18 6.34 0.01
C TYR A 70 3.72 5.90 -0.17
N PRO A 71 3.40 4.60 0.02
CA PRO A 71 2.05 4.05 -0.18
C PRO A 71 1.03 4.53 0.85
N LEU A 72 1.48 4.83 2.07
CA LEU A 72 0.67 5.35 3.16
C LEU A 72 1.27 6.68 3.60
N ASN A 73 0.43 7.62 4.02
CA ASN A 73 0.91 8.82 4.68
C ASN A 73 1.42 8.44 6.08
N ARG A 74 2.60 8.92 6.46
CA ARG A 74 3.19 8.68 7.80
C ARG A 74 2.44 9.43 8.90
N ASP A 75 1.71 10.49 8.53
CA ASP A 75 0.95 11.32 9.49
C ASP A 75 -0.36 10.65 9.97
N LEU A 76 -0.77 9.53 9.35
CA LEU A 76 -1.91 8.73 9.81
C LEU A 76 -1.67 8.07 11.20
N CYS A 77 -0.46 8.18 11.75
CA CYS A 77 -0.13 7.76 13.11
C CYS A 77 -0.28 8.85 14.19
N GLU A 78 -0.52 10.14 13.88
CA GLU A 78 -0.45 11.23 14.88
C GLU A 78 -1.80 11.75 15.40
N PHE A 79 -2.96 11.28 14.91
CA PHE A 79 -4.27 11.81 15.33
C PHE A 79 -4.89 11.18 16.59
N ILE A 80 -4.13 10.48 17.44
CA ILE A 80 -4.62 9.97 18.76
C ILE A 80 -3.90 10.67 19.93
N THR A 81 -3.45 11.92 19.76
CA THR A 81 -3.02 12.74 20.91
C THR A 81 -3.50 14.19 20.81
N LEU A 82 -4.82 14.42 20.75
CA LEU A 82 -5.45 15.66 21.22
C LEU A 82 -6.81 15.36 21.83
#